data_AF-A0A444G504-F1
#
_entry.id   AF-A0A444G504-F1
#
_cell.length_a   1.000
_cell.length_b   1.000
_cell.length_c   1.000
_cell.angle_alpha   90.00
_cell.angle_beta   90.00
_cell.angle_gamma   90.00
#
_symmetry.space_group_name_H-M   'P 1'
#
loop_
_entity.id
_entity.type
_entity.pdbx_description
1 polymer ?
#
loop_
_entity_poly.entity_id
_entity_poly.type
_entity_poly.pdbx_seq_one_letter_code
_entity_poly.pdbx_strand_id
1 'polypeptide(L)'
;MIAQNNSSTYAPQSNHPCPTLFVANLGPSCSEQELAQVFSRCPGFIKLKMQNKNGLPVAFVDFQDVNSSTGALSHLQGTILYSSVGEGMRLEYAKSRMGLRKREKRT
;
A
#
# COMPACT_ATOMS: atom_id res chain seq x y z
N MET A 1 -26.04 23.15 8.86
CA MET A 1 -24.87 22.95 8.00
C MET A 1 -23.63 23.04 8.87
N ILE A 2 -22.85 21.96 8.99
CA ILE A 2 -21.37 21.94 8.80
C ILE A 2 -20.79 20.57 9.19
N ALA A 3 -19.97 20.06 8.26
CA ALA A 3 -18.92 19.04 8.38
C ALA A 3 -19.29 17.65 8.94
N GLN A 4 -19.57 16.72 8.01
CA GLN A 4 -19.30 15.31 8.23
C GLN A 4 -17.80 15.13 8.53
N ASN A 5 -17.46 14.88 9.79
CA ASN A 5 -16.14 14.42 10.21
C ASN A 5 -15.87 13.08 9.51
N ASN A 6 -15.23 13.12 8.34
CA ASN A 6 -14.58 11.96 7.77
C ASN A 6 -13.24 11.72 8.49
N SER A 7 -13.30 11.54 9.82
CA SER A 7 -12.28 10.82 10.54
C SER A 7 -12.42 9.36 10.15
N SER A 8 -11.97 9.01 8.95
CA SER A 8 -11.56 7.64 8.67
C SER A 8 -10.35 7.38 9.58
N THR A 9 -10.62 7.13 10.85
CA THR A 9 -9.70 6.50 11.78
C THR A 9 -9.39 5.14 11.16
N TYR A 10 -8.39 5.10 10.30
CA TYR A 10 -7.80 3.89 9.77
C TYR A 10 -7.02 3.24 10.92
N ALA A 11 -7.76 2.78 11.94
CA ALA A 11 -7.29 1.76 12.85
C ALA A 11 -6.63 0.67 11.99
N PRO A 12 -5.45 0.13 12.37
CA PRO A 12 -4.83 -0.96 11.64
C PRO A 12 -5.88 -2.06 11.51
N GLN A 13 -6.52 -2.16 10.34
CA GLN A 13 -7.43 -3.25 10.07
C GLN A 13 -6.47 -4.41 9.91
N SER A 14 -6.37 -5.24 10.94
CA SER A 14 -5.56 -6.44 10.97
C SER A 14 -6.10 -7.40 9.90
N ASN A 15 -5.85 -7.07 8.65
CA ASN A 15 -6.12 -7.90 7.50
C ASN A 15 -5.28 -9.16 7.70
N HIS A 16 -5.86 -10.32 7.40
CA HIS A 16 -5.12 -11.58 7.46
C HIS A 16 -3.83 -11.48 6.63
N PRO A 17 -2.74 -12.15 7.05
CA PRO A 17 -1.46 -12.08 6.35
C PRO A 17 -1.62 -12.38 4.85
N CYS A 18 -1.08 -11.49 4.01
CA CYS A 18 -1.22 -11.54 2.57
C CYS A 18 0.14 -11.26 1.90
N PRO A 19 0.52 -11.97 0.82
CA PRO A 19 1.72 -11.64 0.06
C PRO A 19 1.64 -10.25 -0.62
N THR A 20 0.46 -9.65 -0.70
CA THR A 20 0.30 -8.30 -1.22
C THR A 20 0.12 -7.30 -0.09
N LEU A 21 0.85 -6.20 -0.13
CA LEU A 21 0.68 -5.05 0.75
C LEU A 21 -0.09 -3.93 0.05
N PHE A 22 -0.90 -3.23 0.82
CA PHE A 22 -1.47 -1.94 0.49
C PHE A 22 -0.61 -0.84 1.13
N VAL A 23 -0.25 0.17 0.35
CA VAL A 23 0.56 1.31 0.76
C VAL A 23 -0.30 2.56 0.65
N ALA A 24 -0.44 3.26 1.77
CA ALA A 24 -1.18 4.50 1.90
C ALA A 24 -0.30 5.60 2.48
N ASN A 25 -0.90 6.77 2.67
CA ASN A 25 -0.22 7.95 3.17
C ASN A 25 0.96 8.38 2.29
N LEU A 26 0.75 8.30 0.98
CA LEU A 26 1.74 8.72 -0.01
C LEU A 26 1.56 10.21 -0.29
N GLY A 27 2.68 10.93 -0.42
CA GLY A 27 2.65 12.33 -0.84
C GLY A 27 2.02 12.52 -2.22
N PRO A 28 1.44 13.69 -2.52
CA PRO A 28 0.80 13.95 -3.81
C PRO A 28 1.75 13.87 -5.00
N SER A 29 3.05 14.05 -4.77
CA SER A 29 4.13 13.90 -5.75
C SER A 29 4.81 12.53 -5.73
N CYS A 30 4.35 11.60 -4.88
CA CYS A 30 4.91 10.26 -4.80
C CYS A 30 4.69 9.54 -6.14
N SER A 31 5.72 8.85 -6.61
CA SER A 31 5.70 8.15 -7.89
C SER A 31 5.86 6.64 -7.72
N GLU A 32 5.35 5.89 -8.68
CA GLU A 32 5.56 4.44 -8.76
C GLU A 32 7.06 4.08 -8.79
N GLN A 33 7.88 4.91 -9.46
CA GLN A 33 9.32 4.72 -9.55
C GLN A 33 10.00 4.86 -8.19
N GLU A 34 9.63 5.86 -7.38
CA GLU A 34 10.15 6.04 -6.02
C GLU A 34 9.83 4.82 -5.16
N LEU A 35 8.57 4.37 -5.17
CA LEU A 35 8.17 3.18 -4.42
C LEU A 35 8.90 1.94 -4.92
N ALA A 36 9.04 1.76 -6.24
CA ALA A 36 9.78 0.63 -6.81
C ALA A 36 11.25 0.62 -6.35
N GLN A 37 11.91 1.78 -6.23
CA GLN A 37 13.28 1.87 -5.71
C GLN A 37 13.39 1.44 -4.24
N VAL A 38 12.36 1.71 -3.44
CA VAL A 38 12.30 1.29 -2.03
C VAL A 38 11.98 -0.20 -1.92
N PHE A 39 10.91 -0.67 -2.56
CA PHE A 39 10.41 -2.03 -2.40
C PHE A 39 11.23 -3.09 -3.15
N SER A 40 11.91 -2.74 -4.25
CA SER A 40 12.79 -3.70 -4.96
C SER A 40 13.97 -4.22 -4.14
N ARG A 41 14.32 -3.53 -3.05
CA ARG A 41 15.36 -3.96 -2.10
C ARG A 41 14.86 -4.99 -1.09
N CYS A 42 13.54 -5.17 -0.98
CA CYS A 42 12.94 -6.15 -0.09
C CYS A 42 12.98 -7.55 -0.73
N PRO A 43 13.35 -8.60 0.01
CA PRO A 43 13.29 -9.97 -0.46
C PRO A 43 11.90 -10.32 -1.00
N GLY A 44 11.85 -11.07 -2.10
CA GLY A 44 10.62 -11.56 -2.69
C GLY A 44 9.74 -10.51 -3.37
N PHE A 45 10.20 -9.27 -3.59
CA PHE A 45 9.45 -8.28 -4.38
C PHE A 45 9.17 -8.81 -5.80
N ILE A 46 7.91 -8.73 -6.23
CA ILE A 46 7.49 -9.13 -7.59
C ILE A 46 7.13 -7.91 -8.43
N LYS A 47 6.19 -7.10 -7.93
CA LYS A 47 5.63 -5.97 -8.69
C LYS A 47 4.94 -4.97 -7.78
N LEU A 48 4.82 -3.76 -8.30
CA LEU A 48 4.06 -2.68 -7.69
C LEU A 48 3.00 -2.20 -8.67
N LYS A 49 1.90 -1.65 -8.14
CA LYS A 49 0.96 -0.88 -8.94
C LYS A 49 0.42 0.29 -8.14
N MET A 50 0.60 1.50 -8.65
CA MET A 50 0.03 2.71 -8.07
C MET A 50 -1.42 2.91 -8.55
N GLN A 51 -2.27 3.47 -7.70
CA GLN A 51 -3.67 3.82 -7.97
C GLN A 51 -4.03 5.11 -7.24
N ASN A 52 -5.05 5.81 -7.71
CA ASN A 52 -5.66 6.93 -6.98
C ASN A 52 -6.94 6.45 -6.32
N LYS A 53 -7.03 6.59 -5.00
CA LYS A 53 -8.22 6.28 -4.22
C LYS A 53 -8.71 7.55 -3.54
N ASN A 54 -9.91 8.01 -3.89
CA ASN A 54 -10.53 9.23 -3.36
C ASN A 54 -9.62 10.47 -3.51
N GLY A 55 -8.93 10.60 -4.64
CA GLY A 55 -8.01 11.70 -4.90
C GLY A 55 -6.63 11.57 -4.25
N LEU A 56 -6.40 10.57 -3.40
CA LEU A 56 -5.11 10.33 -2.77
C LEU A 56 -4.35 9.19 -3.45
N PRO A 57 -3.02 9.32 -3.64
CA PRO A 57 -2.20 8.25 -4.17
C PRO A 57 -2.09 7.09 -3.17
N VAL A 58 -2.25 5.87 -3.68
CA VAL A 58 -2.05 4.62 -2.96
C VAL A 58 -1.31 3.64 -3.86
N ALA A 59 -0.70 2.61 -3.29
CA ALA A 59 -0.09 1.55 -4.07
C ALA A 59 -0.43 0.17 -3.52
N PHE A 60 -0.28 -0.82 -4.38
CA PHE A 60 -0.27 -2.22 -4.00
C PHE A 60 1.10 -2.79 -4.37
N VAL A 61 1.67 -3.63 -3.52
CA VAL A 61 2.98 -4.27 -3.73
C VAL A 61 2.82 -5.76 -3.53
N ASP A 62 3.16 -6.55 -4.54
CA ASP A 62 3.08 -8.01 -4.48
C ASP A 62 4.44 -8.61 -4.20
N PHE A 63 4.46 -9.58 -3.29
CA PHE A 63 5.62 -10.36 -2.92
C PHE A 63 5.40 -11.85 -3.25
N GLN A 64 6.50 -12.59 -3.23
CA GLN A 64 6.53 -14.03 -3.46
C GLN A 64 5.66 -14.79 -2.45
N ASP A 65 5.71 -14.39 -1.19
CA ASP A 65 5.06 -15.07 -0.09
C ASP A 65 4.75 -14.10 1.07
N VAL A 66 4.04 -14.61 2.07
CA VAL A 66 3.61 -13.83 3.25
C VAL A 66 4.80 -13.41 4.12
N ASN A 67 5.86 -14.22 4.24
CA ASN A 67 7.01 -13.87 5.09
C ASN A 67 7.76 -12.69 4.47
N SER A 68 7.93 -12.71 3.15
CA SER A 68 8.49 -11.61 2.37
C SER A 68 7.71 -10.30 2.55
N SER A 69 6.38 -10.33 2.43
CA SER A 69 5.54 -9.15 2.65
C SER A 69 5.54 -8.70 4.12
N THR A 70 5.55 -9.62 5.07
CA THR A 70 5.63 -9.32 6.51
C THR A 70 6.96 -8.61 6.85
N GLY A 71 8.07 -9.09 6.29
CA GLY A 71 9.39 -8.49 6.46
C GLY A 71 9.43 -7.07 5.89
N ALA A 72 8.92 -6.87 4.68
CA ALA A 72 8.82 -5.55 4.07
C ALA A 72 7.92 -4.60 4.88
N LEU A 73 6.77 -5.09 5.36
CA LEU A 73 5.86 -4.32 6.22
C LEU A 73 6.58 -3.86 7.49
N SER A 74 7.24 -4.77 8.20
CA SER A 74 7.96 -4.44 9.44
C SER A 74 9.10 -3.45 9.21
N HIS A 75 9.86 -3.63 8.12
CA HIS A 75 11.04 -2.81 7.83
C HIS A 75 10.70 -1.41 7.32
N LEU A 76 9.62 -1.29 6.53
CA LEU A 76 9.30 -0.06 5.81
C LEU A 76 8.14 0.74 6.42
N GLN A 77 7.48 0.21 7.46
CA GLN A 77 6.38 0.91 8.13
C GLN A 77 6.83 2.29 8.63
N GLY A 78 6.07 3.32 8.26
CA GLY A 78 6.34 4.69 8.70
C GLY A 78 7.58 5.32 8.07
N THR A 79 8.18 4.72 7.04
CA THR A 79 9.30 5.32 6.31
C THR A 79 8.83 6.61 5.64
N ILE A 80 9.58 7.70 5.85
CA ILE A 80 9.30 8.98 5.20
C ILE A 80 9.94 8.96 3.82
N LEU A 81 9.10 9.07 2.78
CA LEU A 81 9.54 9.17 1.40
C LEU A 81 10.04 10.59 1.11
N TYR A 82 10.84 10.74 0.07
CA TYR A 82 11.32 12.07 -0.34
C TYR A 82 10.14 12.96 -0.77
N SER A 83 9.13 12.35 -1.39
CA SER A 83 7.88 13.03 -1.78
C SER A 83 6.90 13.27 -0.62
N SER A 84 7.16 12.74 0.59
CA SER A 84 6.27 12.90 1.74
C SER A 84 6.40 14.29 2.38
N VAL A 85 5.27 14.88 2.78
CA VAL A 85 5.22 16.17 3.50
C VAL A 85 5.23 15.94 5.01
N GLY A 86 6.19 15.16 5.50
CA GLY A 86 6.43 14.92 6.93
C GLY A 86 5.76 13.68 7.54
N GLU A 87 4.84 13.02 6.85
CA GLU A 87 4.26 11.75 7.33
C GLU A 87 4.86 10.53 6.62
N GLY A 88 5.07 9.46 7.40
CA GLY A 88 5.57 8.18 6.90
C GLY A 88 4.52 7.38 6.15
N MET A 89 4.95 6.60 5.16
CA MET A 89 4.06 5.71 4.43
C MET A 89 3.50 4.61 5.34
N ARG A 90 2.24 4.25 5.12
CA ARG A 90 1.53 3.25 5.93
C ARG A 90 1.30 1.98 5.13
N LEU A 91 1.78 0.86 5.66
CA LEU A 91 1.68 -0.46 5.06
C LEU A 91 0.65 -1.31 5.81
N GLU A 92 -0.21 -1.99 5.06
CA GLU A 92 -1.17 -2.97 5.56
C GLU A 92 -1.20 -4.19 4.64
N TYR A 93 -1.59 -5.37 5.13
CA TYR A 93 -1.92 -6.48 4.23
C TYR A 93 -3.10 -6.10 3.34
N ALA A 94 -3.01 -6.40 2.05
CA ALA A 94 -4.12 -6.26 1.14
C ALA A 94 -5.19 -7.32 1.43
N LYS A 95 -6.44 -7.02 1.08
CA LYS A 95 -7.57 -7.96 1.25
C LYS A 95 -7.45 -9.21 0.37
N SER A 96 -6.67 -9.14 -0.70
CA SER A 96 -6.47 -10.23 -1.66
C SER A 96 -5.19 -9.99 -2.44
N ARG A 97 -4.63 -11.06 -3.01
CA ARG A 97 -3.40 -10.98 -3.79
C ARG A 97 -3.57 -10.16 -5.08
N MET A 98 -2.55 -9.37 -5.42
CA MET A 98 -2.55 -8.51 -6.60
C MET A 98 -2.66 -9.31 -7.90
N GLY A 99 -3.74 -9.06 -8.65
CA GLY A 99 -4.00 -9.74 -9.93
C GLY A 99 -4.97 -10.92 -9.82
N LEU A 100 -5.31 -11.38 -8.61
CA LEU A 100 -6.40 -12.35 -8.38
C LEU A 100 -7.77 -11.66 -8.26
N ARG A 101 -8.01 -10.57 -9.00
CA ARG A 101 -9.36 -9.99 -9.03
C ARG A 101 -10.29 -11.05 -9.61
N LYS A 102 -11.24 -11.52 -8.79
CA LYS A 102 -12.39 -12.32 -9.23
C LYS A 102 -12.98 -11.56 -10.41
N ARG A 103 -12.85 -12.11 -11.62
CA ARG A 103 -13.34 -11.50 -12.84
C ARG A 103 -14.86 -11.43 -12.69
N GLU A 104 -15.39 -10.30 -12.25
CA GLU A 104 -16.84 -10.08 -12.23
C GLU A 104 -17.28 -10.13 -13.69
N LYS A 105 -18.02 -11.19 -14.03
CA LYS A 105 -18.63 -11.35 -15.33
C LYS A 105 -19.59 -10.17 -15.49
N ARG A 106 -19.21 -9.16 -16.27
CA ARG A 106 -20.19 -8.28 -16.92
C ARG A 106 -20.97 -9.17 -17.89
N THR A 107 -22.13 -9.65 -17.44
CA THR A 107 -23.22 -10.15 -18.29
C THR A 107 -23.90 -8.96 -18.94
#